data_AF-A0A937IHQ5-F1
#
_entry.id   AF-A0A937IHQ5-F1
#
_cell.length_a   1.000
_cell.length_b   1.000
_cell.length_c   1.000
_cell.angle_alpha   90.00
_cell.angle_beta   90.00
_cell.angle_gamma   90.00
#
_symmetry.space_group_name_H-M   'P 1'
#
loop_
_entity.id
_entity.type
_entity.pdbx_description
1 polymer ?
#
loop_
_entity_poly.entity_id
_entity_poly.type
_entity_poly.pdbx_seq_one_letter_code
_entity_poly.pdbx_strand_id
1 'polypeptide(L)' 'DTMKEADDELLINSLSMLCPFKPEDKQALLEAPSLSTRRETLTTLIEFALRGGADEDVLQ' A
#
# COMPACT_ATOMS: atom_id res chain seq x y z
N ASP A 1 -19.97 -4.35 7.00
CA ASP A 1 -19.60 -5.28 8.08
C ASP A 1 -18.44 -6.20 7.70
N THR A 2 -18.45 -6.81 6.52
CA THR A 2 -17.38 -7.72 6.03
C THR A 2 -15.94 -7.20 6.12
N MET A 3 -15.71 -5.90 5.88
CA MET A 3 -14.35 -5.33 5.98
C MET A 3 -13.83 -5.20 7.42
N LYS A 4 -14.72 -5.13 8.42
CA LYS A 4 -14.32 -5.06 9.84
C LYS A 4 -13.94 -6.43 10.40
N GLU A 5 -14.38 -7.50 9.74
CA GLU A 5 -14.11 -8.89 10.10
C GLU A 5 -12.96 -9.48 9.27
N ALA A 6 -12.42 -8.73 8.32
CA ALA A 6 -11.32 -9.17 7.47
C ALA A 6 -10.00 -9.20 8.25
N ASP A 7 -9.22 -10.25 8.04
CA ASP A 7 -7.88 -10.36 8.59
C ASP A 7 -6.98 -9.23 8.09
N ASP A 8 -6.05 -8.78 8.94
CA ASP A 8 -5.09 -7.71 8.63
C ASP A 8 -4.33 -7.98 7.34
N GLU A 9 -3.94 -9.24 7.10
CA GLU A 9 -3.23 -9.64 5.89
C GLU A 9 -4.10 -9.49 4.63
N LEU A 10 -5.37 -9.85 4.70
CA LEU A 10 -6.30 -9.67 3.59
C LEU A 10 -6.49 -8.19 3.28
N LEU A 11 -6.63 -7.36 4.32
CA LEU A 11 -6.77 -5.91 4.17
C LEU A 11 -5.52 -5.30 3.52
N ILE A 12 -4.33 -5.63 4.03
CA ILE A 12 -3.06 -5.12 3.51
C ILE A 12 -2.85 -5.54 2.06
N ASN A 13 -3.10 -6.80 1.71
CA ASN A 13 -2.98 -7.28 0.34
C ASN A 13 -3.99 -6.60 -0.59
N SER A 14 -5.24 -6.47 -0.14
CA SER A 14 -6.30 -5.81 -0.93
C SER A 14 -5.97 -4.35 -1.20
N LEU A 15 -5.55 -3.60 -0.17
CA LEU A 15 -5.13 -2.21 -0.32
C LEU A 15 -3.93 -2.07 -1.25
N SER A 16 -2.93 -2.96 -1.14
CA SER A 16 -1.75 -2.95 -2.01
C SER A 16 -2.09 -3.15 -3.50
N MET A 17 -3.17 -3.90 -3.80
CA MET A 17 -3.65 -4.13 -5.16
C MET A 17 -4.52 -2.97 -5.68
N LEU A 18 -5.34 -2.37 -4.81
CA LEU A 18 -6.27 -1.30 -5.16
C LEU A 18 -5.58 0.07 -5.30
N CYS A 19 -4.52 0.31 -4.54
CA CYS A 19 -3.77 1.55 -4.62
C CYS A 19 -2.94 1.59 -5.93
N PRO A 20 -2.90 2.74 -6.63
CA PRO A 20 -2.14 2.92 -7.87
C PRO A 20 -0.64 3.11 -7.58
N PHE A 21 -0.02 2.16 -6.90
CA PHE A 21 1.40 2.17 -6.60
C PHE A 21 2.23 1.83 -7.84
N LYS A 22 3.39 2.48 -7.97
CA LYS A 22 4.36 2.18 -9.02
C LYS A 22 4.93 0.76 -8.82
N PRO A 23 5.49 0.12 -9.86
CA PRO A 23 6.06 -1.22 -9.73
C PRO A 23 7.09 -1.35 -8.60
N GLU A 24 7.89 -0.32 -8.36
CA GLU A 24 8.93 -0.29 -7.32
C GLU A 24 8.32 -0.28 -5.91
N ASP A 25 7.26 0.50 -5.70
CA ASP A 25 6.52 0.56 -4.45
C ASP A 25 5.83 -0.78 -4.14
N LYS A 26 5.28 -1.43 -5.18
CA LYS A 26 4.70 -2.78 -5.04
C LYS A 26 5.77 -3.81 -4.71
N GLN A 27 6.95 -3.69 -5.28
CA GLN A 27 8.08 -4.55 -4.96
C GLN A 27 8.52 -4.37 -3.50
N ALA A 28 8.58 -3.14 -2.98
CA ALA A 28 8.88 -2.87 -1.58
C ALA A 28 7.87 -3.52 -0.61
N LEU A 29 6.60 -3.57 -0.99
CA LEU A 29 5.55 -4.27 -0.23
C LEU A 29 5.73 -5.80 -0.24
N LEU A 30 6.18 -6.37 -1.37
CA LEU A 30 6.47 -7.81 -1.50
C LEU A 30 7.70 -8.24 -0.71
N GLU A 31 8.73 -7.39 -0.67
CA GLU A 31 10.00 -7.66 0.04
C GLU A 31 9.93 -7.43 1.55
N ALA A 32 8.82 -6.87 2.05
CA ALA A 32 8.64 -6.65 3.48
C ALA A 32 8.68 -7.98 4.27
N PRO A 33 9.59 -8.11 5.27
CA PRO A 33 9.90 -9.39 5.92
C PRO A 33 8.81 -9.88 6.90
N SER A 34 7.85 -9.02 7.25
CA SER A 34 6.76 -9.35 8.16
C SER A 34 5.52 -8.54 7.82
N LEU A 35 4.36 -9.00 8.29
CA LEU A 35 3.09 -8.28 8.10
C LEU A 35 3.13 -6.87 8.71
N SER A 36 3.74 -6.72 9.88
CA SER A 36 3.90 -5.42 10.54
C SER A 36 4.76 -4.46 9.71
N THR A 37 5.87 -4.95 9.16
CA THR A 37 6.74 -4.13 8.29
C THR A 37 6.00 -3.77 6.99
N ARG A 38 5.26 -4.71 6.40
CA ARG A 38 4.47 -4.46 5.18
C ARG A 38 3.41 -3.39 5.43
N ARG A 39 2.72 -3.45 6.58
CA ARG A 39 1.75 -2.43 7.01
C ARG A 39 2.41 -1.06 7.12
N GLU A 40 3.58 -0.95 7.74
CA GLU A 40 4.31 0.32 7.88
C GLU A 40 4.75 0.88 6.53
N THR A 41 5.26 0.03 5.64
CA THR A 41 5.58 0.40 4.25
C THR A 41 4.34 0.92 3.54
N LEU A 42 3.20 0.20 3.63
CA LEU A 42 1.94 0.60 3.01
C LEU A 42 1.46 1.96 3.52
N THR A 43 1.44 2.16 4.85
CA THR A 43 1.07 3.45 5.44
C THR A 43 1.99 4.58 4.97
N THR A 44 3.31 4.33 4.93
CA THR A 44 4.30 5.31 4.46
C THR A 44 4.05 5.72 3.01
N LEU A 45 3.78 4.75 2.12
CA LEU A 45 3.48 5.01 0.71
C LEU A 45 2.20 5.84 0.54
N ILE A 46 1.15 5.52 1.31
CA ILE A 46 -0.10 6.28 1.30
C ILE A 46 0.12 7.71 1.80
N GLU A 47 0.83 7.88 2.91
CA GLU A 47 1.15 9.21 3.45
C GLU A 47 2.00 10.03 2.48
N PHE A 48 2.97 9.41 1.81
CA PHE A 48 3.81 10.05 0.81
C PHE A 48 2.98 10.54 -0.39
N ALA A 49 2.08 9.70 -0.90
CA ALA A 49 1.17 10.07 -1.98
C ALA A 49 0.25 11.25 -1.59
N LEU A 50 -0.32 11.22 -0.37
CA LEU A 50 -1.19 12.29 0.14
C LEU A 50 -0.47 13.63 0.35
N ARG A 51 0.84 13.61 0.60
CA ARG A 51 1.66 14.81 0.77
C ARG A 51 2.15 15.42 -0.55
N GLY A 52 1.70 14.90 -1.70
CA GLY A 52 2.09 15.40 -3.03
C GLY A 52 3.38 14.76 -3.56
N GLY A 53 3.87 13.68 -2.95
CA GLY A 53 5.02 12.93 -3.46
C GLY A 53 4.72 12.09 -4.71
N ALA A 54 3.45 12.02 -5.12
CA ALA A 54 2.97 11.23 -6.26
C ALA A 54 2.56 12.08 -7.49
N ASP A 55 2.97 13.35 -7.56
CA ASP A 55 2.88 14.14 -8.80
C ASP A 55 4.01 13.71 -9.75
N GLU A 56 3.83 12.55 -10.40
CA GLU A 56 4.51 12.27 -11.67
C GLU A 56 3.80 11.20 -12.52
N ASP A 57 2.77 10.48 -12.05
CA ASP A 57 2.03 9.49 -12.87
C ASP A 57 0.57 9.28 -12.44
N VAL A 58 -0.21 10.36 -12.23
CA VAL A 58 -1.67 10.26 -12.15
C VAL A 58 -2.28 11.22 -13.17
N LEU A 59 -2.76 10.64 -14.29
CA LEU A 59 -3.42 11.24 -15.47
C LEU A 59 -2.51 11.71 -16.62
N GLN A 60 -2.19 10.77 -17.53
CA GLN A 60 -2.44 10.94 -18.97
C GLN A 60 -2.87 9.62 -19.61
#